data_AF-A0A8T6LZR8-F1
#
_entry.id   AF-A0A8T6LZR8-F1
#
_cell.length_a   1.000
_cell.length_b   1.000
_cell.length_c   1.000
_cell.angle_alpha   90.00
_cell.angle_beta   90.00
_cell.angle_gamma   90.00
#
_symmetry.space_group_name_H-M   'P 1'
#
loop_
_entity.id
_entity.type
_entity.pdbx_description
1 polymer ?
#
loop_
_entity_poly.entity_id
_entity_poly.type
_entity_poly.pdbx_seq_one_letter_code
_entity_poly.pdbx_strand_id
1 'polypeptide(L)'
;MKTGIVVKNIMTKRIVTAEHSESVQKISQKMVKQRVGSIIITKKNKPIGIVTETDINKRIVAEAKDPKKLKAFDIMSSPIVHVSPEDDISDVVYKMKKFKIRRFPVVKSGKIVGILTNTDIARVSPEMIDVLNLRLEMRTGIPAIEMSITSGICESCENYSETLKFVNNKWICEECRRDAE
;
A
#
# COMPACT_ATOMS: atom_id res chain seq x y z
N MET A 1 -4.68 -1.20 -24.43
CA MET A 1 -3.70 -2.14 -25.01
C MET A 1 -3.43 -3.21 -23.96
N LYS A 2 -3.47 -4.49 -24.33
CA LYS A 2 -3.10 -5.58 -23.41
C LYS A 2 -1.59 -5.63 -23.24
N THR A 3 -1.11 -5.96 -22.04
CA THR A 3 0.34 -6.12 -21.83
C THR A 3 0.82 -7.52 -22.17
N GLY A 4 -0.07 -8.52 -22.17
CA GLY A 4 0.29 -9.93 -22.29
C GLY A 4 0.85 -10.52 -20.99
N ILE A 5 1.02 -9.70 -19.96
CA ILE A 5 1.52 -10.11 -18.64
C ILE A 5 0.32 -10.38 -17.77
N VAL A 6 0.29 -11.58 -17.19
CA VAL A 6 -0.81 -12.04 -16.34
C VAL A 6 -0.45 -11.95 -14.86
N VAL A 7 -1.46 -11.71 -14.02
CA VAL A 7 -1.31 -11.53 -12.57
C VAL A 7 -0.46 -12.61 -11.90
N LYS A 8 -0.67 -13.88 -12.23
CA LYS A 8 0.05 -15.00 -11.60
C LYS A 8 1.57 -14.94 -11.75
N ASN A 9 2.07 -14.24 -12.77
CA ASN A 9 3.50 -14.13 -13.04
C ASN A 9 4.21 -13.15 -12.09
N ILE A 10 3.46 -12.20 -11.53
CA ILE A 10 4.04 -11.07 -10.77
C ILE A 10 3.44 -10.91 -9.36
N MET A 11 2.34 -11.60 -9.05
CA MET A 11 1.72 -11.53 -7.73
C MET A 11 2.65 -12.09 -6.63
N THR A 12 2.53 -11.52 -5.43
CA THR A 12 3.13 -12.09 -4.24
C THR A 12 2.28 -13.28 -3.75
N LYS A 13 2.87 -14.47 -3.70
CA LYS A 13 2.20 -15.71 -3.24
C LYS A 13 2.04 -15.80 -1.72
N ARG A 14 2.83 -15.04 -0.97
CA ARG A 14 2.77 -15.01 0.49
C ARG A 14 1.54 -14.22 0.94
N ILE A 15 0.56 -14.93 1.49
CA ILE A 15 -0.68 -14.34 1.98
C ILE A 15 -0.61 -14.25 3.50
N VAL A 16 -0.93 -13.07 4.04
CA VAL A 16 -1.07 -12.86 5.48
C VAL A 16 -2.54 -12.62 5.78
N THR A 17 -3.08 -13.42 6.69
CA THR A 17 -4.49 -13.37 7.09
C THR A 17 -4.67 -13.08 8.58
N ALA A 18 -5.85 -12.56 8.91
CA ALA A 18 -6.35 -12.46 10.27
C ALA A 18 -7.83 -12.85 10.32
N GLU A 19 -8.27 -13.33 11.47
CA GLU A 19 -9.68 -13.57 11.74
C GLU A 19 -10.41 -12.24 11.98
N HIS A 20 -11.66 -12.17 11.53
CA HIS A 20 -12.49 -10.97 11.61
C HIS A 20 -12.71 -10.40 13.02
N SER A 21 -12.54 -11.24 14.05
CA SER A 21 -12.70 -10.91 15.46
C SER A 21 -11.38 -10.56 16.17
N GLU A 22 -10.24 -10.60 15.46
CA GLU A 22 -8.96 -10.13 15.99
C GLU A 22 -9.00 -8.61 16.20
N SER A 23 -8.34 -8.13 17.26
CA SER A 23 -8.24 -6.70 17.52
C SER A 23 -7.34 -6.02 16.51
N VAL A 24 -7.56 -4.73 16.27
CA VAL A 24 -6.72 -3.98 15.33
C VAL A 24 -5.27 -3.92 15.80
N GLN A 25 -5.02 -3.85 17.12
CA GLN A 25 -3.65 -3.94 17.65
C GLN A 25 -2.93 -5.22 17.19
N LYS A 26 -3.61 -6.39 17.24
CA LYS A 26 -3.03 -7.67 16.78
C LYS A 26 -2.80 -7.67 15.27
N ILE A 27 -3.71 -7.06 14.51
CA ILE A 27 -3.57 -6.89 13.06
C ILE A 27 -2.31 -6.05 12.75
N SER A 28 -2.13 -4.90 13.41
CA SER A 28 -0.95 -4.05 13.23
C SER A 28 0.35 -4.77 13.61
N GLN A 29 0.35 -5.53 14.70
CA GLN A 29 1.50 -6.36 15.09
C GLN A 29 1.83 -7.42 14.03
N LYS A 30 0.81 -8.08 13.44
CA LYS A 30 1.01 -9.01 12.32
C LYS A 30 1.57 -8.28 11.09
N MET A 31 1.08 -7.09 10.76
CA MET A 31 1.59 -6.28 9.65
C MET A 31 3.09 -5.99 9.81
N VAL A 32 3.50 -5.50 10.99
CA VAL A 32 4.91 -5.24 11.31
C VAL A 32 5.74 -6.52 11.26
N LYS A 33 5.32 -7.56 11.99
CA LYS A 33 6.06 -8.84 12.07
C LYS A 33 6.25 -9.48 10.70
N GLN A 34 5.22 -9.41 9.84
CA GLN A 34 5.26 -10.03 8.52
C GLN A 34 5.80 -9.08 7.44
N ARG A 35 6.06 -7.80 7.76
CA ARG A 35 6.47 -6.74 6.83
C ARG A 35 5.50 -6.59 5.66
N VAL A 36 4.21 -6.43 5.97
CA VAL A 36 3.14 -6.25 4.98
C VAL A 36 2.26 -5.06 5.33
N GLY A 37 1.89 -4.24 4.34
CA GLY A 37 1.01 -3.07 4.54
C GLY A 37 -0.49 -3.38 4.44
N SER A 38 -0.86 -4.66 4.31
CA SER A 38 -2.25 -5.11 4.30
C SER A 38 -2.40 -6.54 4.78
N ILE A 39 -3.55 -6.84 5.38
CA ILE A 39 -3.94 -8.18 5.83
C ILE A 39 -5.33 -8.51 5.29
N ILE A 40 -5.48 -9.72 4.76
CA ILE A 40 -6.77 -10.23 4.33
C ILE A 40 -7.54 -10.75 5.55
N ILE A 41 -8.75 -10.25 5.72
CA ILE A 41 -9.63 -10.62 6.82
C ILE A 41 -10.48 -11.80 6.41
N THR A 42 -10.49 -12.81 7.26
CA THR A 42 -11.20 -14.07 7.05
C THR A 42 -12.24 -14.31 8.13
N LYS A 43 -13.30 -15.05 7.78
CA LYS A 43 -14.28 -15.61 8.71
C LYS A 43 -14.52 -17.05 8.34
N LYS A 44 -14.23 -17.99 9.25
CA LYS A 44 -14.29 -19.43 8.98
C LYS A 44 -13.48 -19.81 7.72
N ASN A 45 -12.25 -19.29 7.62
CA ASN A 45 -11.35 -19.44 6.47
C ASN A 45 -11.83 -18.87 5.12
N LYS A 46 -12.98 -18.17 5.08
CA LYS A 46 -13.43 -17.47 3.87
C LYS A 46 -12.97 -16.02 3.91
N PRO A 47 -12.38 -15.48 2.83
CA PRO A 47 -12.03 -14.07 2.78
C PRO A 47 -13.28 -13.21 2.70
N ILE A 48 -13.37 -12.23 3.59
CA ILE A 48 -14.53 -11.34 3.69
C ILE A 48 -14.15 -9.87 3.58
N GLY A 49 -12.87 -9.53 3.72
CA GLY A 49 -12.42 -8.15 3.59
C GLY A 49 -10.91 -8.02 3.63
N ILE A 50 -10.46 -6.77 3.62
CA ILE A 50 -9.05 -6.41 3.71
C ILE A 50 -8.91 -5.22 4.66
N VAL A 51 -7.85 -5.23 5.46
CA VAL A 51 -7.41 -4.07 6.26
C VAL A 51 -6.07 -3.62 5.72
N THR A 52 -5.92 -2.31 5.55
CA THR A 52 -4.70 -1.65 5.09
C THR A 52 -4.19 -0.64 6.13
N GLU A 53 -2.93 -0.24 6.02
CA GLU A 53 -2.38 0.89 6.78
C GLU A 53 -3.26 2.14 6.67
N THR A 54 -3.82 2.41 5.48
CA THR A 54 -4.73 3.54 5.27
C THR A 54 -6.02 3.41 6.07
N ASP A 55 -6.57 2.21 6.24
CA ASP A 55 -7.76 2.00 7.08
C ASP A 55 -7.44 2.27 8.55
N ILE A 56 -6.26 1.83 9.03
CA ILE A 56 -5.80 2.07 10.40
C ILE A 56 -5.61 3.58 10.64
N ASN A 57 -4.92 4.27 9.74
CA ASN A 57 -4.69 5.71 9.89
C ASN A 57 -6.01 6.49 9.88
N LYS A 58 -6.89 6.22 8.90
CA LYS A 58 -8.13 6.98 8.73
C LYS A 58 -9.19 6.69 9.78
N ARG A 59 -9.38 5.43 10.17
CA ARG A 59 -10.52 5.01 11.01
C ARG A 59 -10.18 4.88 12.49
N ILE A 60 -8.89 4.92 12.85
CA ILE A 60 -8.45 4.74 14.23
C ILE A 60 -7.60 5.92 14.68
N VAL A 61 -6.46 6.14 14.03
CA VAL A 61 -5.50 7.15 14.47
C VAL A 61 -6.10 8.54 14.36
N ALA A 62 -6.64 8.90 13.19
CA ALA A 62 -7.28 10.19 12.96
C ALA A 62 -8.52 10.42 13.85
N GLU A 63 -9.14 9.36 14.36
CA GLU A 63 -10.32 9.44 15.22
C GLU A 63 -10.01 9.19 16.72
N ALA A 64 -8.72 9.08 17.08
CA ALA A 64 -8.25 8.79 18.44
C ALA A 64 -8.93 7.56 19.11
N LYS A 65 -9.26 6.52 18.34
CA LYS A 65 -9.91 5.31 18.85
C LYS A 65 -8.90 4.32 19.44
N ASP A 66 -9.35 3.51 20.41
CA ASP A 66 -8.52 2.47 21.03
C ASP A 66 -8.42 1.21 20.13
N PRO A 67 -7.24 0.88 19.57
CA PRO A 67 -7.05 -0.27 18.70
C PRO A 67 -7.18 -1.63 19.41
N LYS A 68 -7.22 -1.66 20.75
CA LYS A 68 -7.46 -2.88 21.53
C LYS A 68 -8.94 -3.27 21.55
N LYS A 69 -9.83 -2.28 21.50
CA LYS A 69 -11.29 -2.48 21.57
C LYS A 69 -11.89 -2.78 20.21
N LEU A 70 -11.37 -2.15 19.16
CA LEU A 70 -11.82 -2.37 17.79
C LEU A 70 -11.34 -3.71 17.23
N LYS A 71 -12.16 -4.31 16.38
CA LYS A 71 -11.89 -5.56 15.65
C LYS A 71 -11.64 -5.30 14.18
N ALA A 72 -11.09 -6.31 13.50
CA ALA A 72 -10.88 -6.26 12.06
C ALA A 72 -12.17 -5.91 11.29
N PHE A 73 -13.31 -6.50 11.68
CA PHE A 73 -14.58 -6.28 10.98
C PHE A 73 -15.08 -4.84 11.08
N ASP A 74 -14.69 -4.09 12.12
CA ASP A 74 -15.10 -2.69 12.31
C ASP A 74 -14.43 -1.74 11.30
N ILE A 75 -13.24 -2.10 10.83
CA ILE A 75 -12.40 -1.22 10.02
C ILE A 75 -12.09 -1.75 8.61
N MET A 76 -12.39 -3.01 8.33
CA MET A 76 -12.08 -3.60 7.03
C MET A 76 -12.91 -2.97 5.91
N SER A 77 -12.37 -3.05 4.70
CA SER A 77 -13.15 -2.84 3.48
C SER A 77 -13.76 -4.16 3.03
N SER A 78 -15.07 -4.15 2.75
CA SER A 78 -15.90 -5.30 2.36
C SER A 78 -17.02 -4.84 1.40
N PRO A 79 -17.44 -5.65 0.40
CA PRO A 79 -16.91 -6.96 0.05
C PRO A 79 -15.50 -6.87 -0.56
N ILE A 80 -14.76 -7.97 -0.50
CA ILE A 80 -13.39 -8.04 -1.01
C ILE A 80 -13.39 -7.95 -2.54
N VAL A 81 -12.88 -6.84 -3.09
CA VAL A 81 -12.64 -6.73 -4.53
C VAL A 81 -11.36 -7.50 -4.85
N HIS A 82 -11.43 -8.41 -5.81
CA HIS A 82 -10.33 -9.32 -6.15
C HIS A 82 -10.10 -9.38 -7.66
N VAL A 83 -9.00 -10.02 -8.05
CA VAL A 83 -8.63 -10.29 -9.44
C VAL A 83 -8.34 -11.77 -9.65
N SER A 84 -8.42 -12.20 -10.91
CA SER A 84 -8.06 -13.56 -11.31
C SER A 84 -6.55 -13.67 -11.56
N PRO A 85 -5.89 -14.82 -11.28
CA PRO A 85 -4.50 -15.02 -11.65
C PRO A 85 -4.25 -14.95 -13.18
N GLU A 86 -5.29 -15.18 -13.97
CA GLU A 86 -5.27 -15.11 -15.43
C GLU A 86 -5.63 -13.71 -15.99
N ASP A 87 -5.99 -12.73 -15.13
CA ASP A 87 -6.24 -11.35 -15.57
C ASP A 87 -4.95 -10.74 -16.16
N ASP A 88 -5.09 -9.93 -17.21
CA ASP A 88 -3.98 -9.12 -17.77
C ASP A 88 -3.74 -7.89 -16.88
N ILE A 89 -2.48 -7.52 -16.70
CA ILE A 89 -2.11 -6.39 -15.82
C ILE A 89 -2.74 -5.08 -16.28
N SER A 90 -2.95 -4.84 -17.58
CA SER A 90 -3.64 -3.64 -18.06
C SER A 90 -5.06 -3.50 -17.50
N ASP A 91 -5.80 -4.61 -17.40
CA ASP A 91 -7.15 -4.62 -16.83
C ASP A 91 -7.11 -4.35 -15.33
N VAL A 92 -6.11 -4.91 -14.65
CA VAL A 92 -5.94 -4.73 -13.21
C VAL A 92 -5.55 -3.29 -12.87
N VAL A 93 -4.67 -2.65 -13.66
CA VAL A 93 -4.34 -1.23 -13.51
C VAL A 93 -5.59 -0.36 -13.72
N TYR A 94 -6.42 -0.69 -14.70
CA TYR A 94 -7.70 0.01 -14.89
C TYR A 94 -8.64 -0.18 -13.69
N LYS A 95 -8.74 -1.40 -13.14
CA LYS A 95 -9.48 -1.67 -11.90
C LYS A 95 -8.91 -0.86 -10.73
N MET A 96 -7.59 -0.79 -10.56
CA MET A 96 -6.94 0.01 -9.52
C MET A 96 -7.37 1.49 -9.60
N LYS A 97 -7.32 2.08 -10.80
CA LYS A 97 -7.75 3.45 -11.05
C LYS A 97 -9.24 3.64 -10.73
N LYS A 98 -10.09 2.75 -11.24
CA LYS A 98 -11.55 2.81 -11.08
C LYS A 98 -11.97 2.73 -9.60
N PHE A 99 -11.41 1.78 -8.86
CA PHE A 99 -11.76 1.54 -7.46
C PHE A 99 -10.91 2.36 -6.48
N LYS A 100 -9.92 3.13 -6.98
CA LYS A 100 -8.96 3.90 -6.17
C LYS A 100 -8.24 3.05 -5.12
N ILE A 101 -7.91 1.81 -5.47
CA ILE A 101 -7.19 0.86 -4.61
C ILE A 101 -5.87 0.47 -5.24
N ARG A 102 -4.87 0.20 -4.39
CA ARG A 102 -3.49 -0.07 -4.80
C ARG A 102 -3.11 -1.55 -4.71
N ARG A 103 -4.03 -2.39 -4.27
CA ARG A 103 -3.79 -3.80 -3.99
C ARG A 103 -5.05 -4.63 -4.17
N PHE A 104 -4.88 -5.83 -4.70
CA PHE A 104 -5.92 -6.81 -4.92
C PHE A 104 -5.50 -8.17 -4.38
N PRO A 105 -6.32 -8.81 -3.55
CA PRO A 105 -6.29 -10.24 -3.38
C PRO A 105 -6.46 -10.94 -4.73
N VAL A 106 -5.64 -11.97 -4.97
CA VAL A 106 -5.75 -12.81 -6.16
C VAL A 106 -6.49 -14.08 -5.77
N VAL A 107 -7.60 -14.36 -6.45
CA VAL A 107 -8.50 -15.47 -6.10
C VAL A 107 -8.62 -16.43 -7.27
N LYS A 108 -8.43 -17.73 -7.01
CA LYS A 108 -8.65 -18.82 -7.96
C LYS A 108 -9.57 -19.86 -7.35
N SER A 109 -10.68 -20.19 -8.04
CA SER A 109 -11.64 -21.19 -7.56
C SER A 109 -12.10 -20.93 -6.11
N GLY A 110 -12.38 -19.66 -5.78
CA GLY A 110 -12.83 -19.25 -4.44
C GLY A 110 -11.76 -19.24 -3.35
N LYS A 111 -10.50 -19.57 -3.66
CA LYS A 111 -9.37 -19.54 -2.72
C LYS A 111 -8.42 -18.39 -3.03
N ILE A 112 -7.89 -17.75 -2.00
CA ILE A 112 -6.83 -16.75 -2.19
C ILE A 112 -5.54 -17.49 -2.52
N VAL A 113 -4.91 -17.10 -3.62
CA VAL A 113 -3.65 -17.67 -4.12
C VAL A 113 -2.50 -16.66 -4.13
N GLY A 114 -2.78 -15.40 -3.85
CA GLY A 114 -1.77 -14.36 -3.70
C GLY A 114 -2.37 -12.98 -3.42
N ILE A 115 -1.50 -11.99 -3.44
CA ILE A 115 -1.84 -10.57 -3.44
C ILE A 115 -1.05 -9.88 -4.55
N LEU A 116 -1.69 -8.98 -5.27
CA LEU A 116 -1.07 -8.12 -6.24
C LEU A 116 -1.13 -6.68 -5.75
N THR A 117 0.00 -5.99 -5.73
CA THR A 117 0.13 -4.58 -5.37
C THR A 117 0.58 -3.75 -6.57
N ASN A 118 0.40 -2.43 -6.50
CA ASN A 118 0.98 -1.51 -7.47
C ASN A 118 2.51 -1.61 -7.51
N THR A 119 3.16 -1.92 -6.39
CA THR A 119 4.61 -2.16 -6.32
C THR A 119 5.02 -3.41 -7.11
N ASP A 120 4.21 -4.48 -7.08
CA ASP A 120 4.46 -5.68 -7.89
C ASP A 120 4.38 -5.34 -9.39
N ILE A 121 3.42 -4.51 -9.79
CA ILE A 121 3.27 -4.05 -11.19
C ILE A 121 4.44 -3.16 -11.61
N ALA A 122 4.89 -2.27 -10.75
CA ALA A 122 6.02 -1.37 -11.03
C ALA A 122 7.32 -2.15 -11.32
N ARG A 123 7.53 -3.30 -10.66
CA ARG A 123 8.72 -4.14 -10.82
C ARG A 123 8.84 -4.86 -12.17
N VAL A 124 7.81 -4.80 -13.02
CA VAL A 124 7.78 -5.51 -14.31
C VAL A 124 8.73 -4.91 -15.34
N SER A 125 8.98 -3.60 -15.28
CA SER A 125 10.03 -2.94 -16.06
C SER A 125 10.57 -1.76 -15.24
N PRO A 126 11.59 -2.01 -14.42
CA PRO A 126 12.25 -0.98 -13.63
C PRO A 126 12.79 0.16 -14.51
N GLU A 127 13.24 -0.14 -15.73
CA GLU A 127 13.81 0.83 -16.66
C GLU A 127 12.78 1.86 -17.10
N MET A 128 11.51 1.46 -17.27
CA MET A 128 10.42 2.39 -17.55
C MET A 128 10.18 3.36 -16.39
N ILE A 129 10.41 2.95 -15.14
CA ILE A 129 10.32 3.84 -13.98
C ILE A 129 11.36 4.94 -14.10
N ASP A 130 12.60 4.61 -14.48
CA ASP A 130 13.67 5.60 -14.65
C ASP A 130 13.33 6.61 -15.75
N VAL A 131 12.80 6.16 -16.88
CA VAL A 131 12.32 7.05 -17.95
C VAL A 131 11.17 7.94 -17.49
N LEU A 132 10.21 7.39 -16.74
CA LEU A 132 9.10 8.14 -16.15
C LEU A 132 9.60 9.20 -15.17
N ASN A 133 10.57 8.83 -14.34
CA ASN A 133 11.23 9.71 -13.40
C ASN A 133 11.90 10.87 -14.15
N LEU A 134 12.79 10.58 -15.10
CA LEU A 134 13.43 11.61 -15.95
C LEU A 134 12.42 12.54 -16.62
N ARG A 135 11.30 12.00 -17.14
CA ARG A 135 10.25 12.82 -17.74
C ARG A 135 9.56 13.73 -16.72
N LEU A 136 9.34 13.25 -15.49
CA LEU A 136 8.80 14.06 -14.41
C LEU A 136 9.79 15.18 -14.07
N GLU A 137 11.08 14.87 -13.98
CA GLU A 137 12.16 15.86 -13.74
C GLU A 137 12.17 16.96 -14.80
N MET A 138 12.15 16.58 -16.08
CA MET A 138 12.11 17.55 -17.17
C MET A 138 10.87 18.44 -17.12
N ARG A 139 9.73 17.92 -16.63
CA ARG A 139 8.47 18.66 -16.55
C ARG A 139 8.39 19.57 -15.33
N THR A 140 8.91 19.14 -14.18
CA THR A 140 8.79 19.84 -12.90
C THR A 140 10.03 20.66 -12.56
N GLY A 141 11.17 20.39 -13.20
CA GLY A 141 12.48 20.91 -12.81
C GLY A 141 13.05 20.26 -11.54
N ILE A 142 12.38 19.25 -10.99
CA ILE A 142 12.69 18.63 -9.70
C ILE A 142 13.07 17.16 -9.95
N PRO A 143 14.29 16.71 -9.55
CA PRO A 143 14.68 15.31 -9.53
C PRO A 143 13.56 14.41 -8.98
N ALA A 144 13.22 13.30 -9.65
CA ALA A 144 12.16 12.40 -9.21
C ALA A 144 12.53 11.73 -7.88
N ILE A 145 13.84 11.68 -7.58
CA ILE A 145 14.43 11.27 -6.31
C ILE A 145 14.17 12.32 -5.21
N GLU A 146 14.13 13.63 -5.52
CA GLU A 146 13.64 14.66 -4.58
C GLU A 146 12.11 14.64 -4.44
N MET A 147 11.43 14.07 -5.44
CA MET A 147 9.99 13.84 -5.44
C MET A 147 9.59 12.54 -4.74
N SER A 148 10.55 11.75 -4.22
CA SER A 148 10.26 10.71 -3.25
C SER A 148 9.89 11.40 -1.94
N ILE A 149 8.64 11.85 -1.89
CA ILE A 149 7.92 11.99 -0.64
C ILE A 149 8.01 10.63 0.04
N THR A 150 8.95 10.53 0.97
CA THR A 150 9.08 9.39 1.84
C THR A 150 8.48 9.76 3.17
N SER A 151 7.79 8.80 3.78
CA SER A 151 7.24 8.96 5.10
C SER A 151 8.25 8.40 6.11
N GLY A 152 8.63 9.17 7.11
CA GLY A 152 9.68 8.77 8.04
C GLY A 152 9.90 9.80 9.14
N ILE A 153 10.98 9.64 9.91
CA ILE A 153 11.38 10.58 10.95
C ILE A 153 12.23 11.69 10.33
N CYS A 154 11.89 12.95 10.62
CA CYS A 154 12.64 14.13 10.23
C CYS A 154 14.00 14.16 10.95
N GLU A 155 15.09 14.32 10.22
CA GLU A 155 16.45 14.39 10.77
C GLU A 155 16.83 15.76 11.36
N SER A 156 15.88 16.70 11.42
CA SER A 156 16.06 18.00 12.08
C SER A 156 15.23 18.18 13.34
N CYS A 157 14.00 17.65 13.40
CA CYS A 157 13.10 17.81 14.55
C CYS A 157 12.65 16.49 15.17
N GLU A 158 13.11 15.36 14.64
CA GLU A 158 12.76 14.00 15.10
C GLU A 158 11.26 13.65 15.04
N ASN A 159 10.44 14.53 14.47
CA ASN A 159 9.02 14.25 14.24
C ASN A 159 8.80 13.42 12.98
N TYR A 160 7.78 12.56 13.02
CA TYR A 160 7.35 11.82 11.83
C TYR A 160 6.66 12.74 10.83
N SER A 161 7.04 12.66 9.56
CA SER A 161 6.41 13.40 8.46
C SER A 161 6.08 12.45 7.32
N GLU A 162 4.88 12.60 6.76
CA GLU A 162 4.47 11.90 5.54
C GLU A 162 5.08 12.52 4.27
N THR A 163 5.78 13.65 4.41
CA THR A 163 6.26 14.50 3.32
C THR A 163 7.72 14.92 3.53
N LEU A 164 8.58 13.99 3.93
CA LEU A 164 10.01 14.25 4.01
C LEU A 164 10.57 14.52 2.61
N LYS A 165 11.46 15.51 2.53
CA LYS A 165 12.29 15.77 1.35
C LYS A 165 13.75 15.68 1.78
N PHE A 166 14.59 15.18 0.88
CA PHE A 166 16.02 15.16 1.09
C PHE A 166 16.59 16.54 0.77
N VAL A 167 17.08 17.25 1.78
CA VAL A 167 17.65 18.60 1.68
C VAL A 167 18.95 18.62 2.47
N ASN A 168 20.04 19.13 1.89
CA ASN A 168 21.36 19.21 2.55
C ASN A 168 21.81 17.87 3.17
N ASN A 169 21.60 16.78 2.44
CA ASN A 169 21.93 15.43 2.86
C ASN A 169 21.17 14.93 4.11
N LYS A 170 19.98 15.48 4.36
CA LYS A 170 19.08 15.10 5.46
C LYS A 170 17.63 15.02 4.99
N TRP A 171 16.85 14.10 5.54
CA TRP A 171 15.40 14.02 5.34
C TRP A 171 14.68 14.99 6.28
N ILE A 172 14.19 16.11 5.74
CA ILE A 172 13.59 17.20 6.51
C ILE A 172 12.09 17.27 6.23
N CYS A 173 11.26 17.50 7.26
CA CYS A 173 9.80 17.66 7.14
C CYS A 173 9.42 19.01 6.52
N GLU A 174 8.13 19.20 6.21
CA GLU A 174 7.66 20.47 5.63
C GLU A 174 7.87 21.67 6.55
N GLU A 175 7.61 21.52 7.84
CA GLU A 175 7.75 22.59 8.85
C GLU A 175 9.20 23.06 8.94
N CYS A 176 10.15 22.15 9.18
CA CYS A 176 11.57 22.49 9.27
C CYS A 176 12.18 23.04 7.97
N ARG A 177 11.56 22.78 6.80
CA ARG A 177 11.98 23.41 5.55
C ARG A 177 11.53 24.86 5.46
N ARG A 178 10.32 25.18 5.94
CA ARG A 178 9.79 26.55 5.96
C ARG A 178 10.54 27.44 6.95
N ASP A 179 11.05 26.87 8.04
CA ASP A 179 11.85 27.60 9.04
C ASP A 179 13.30 27.87 8.57
N ALA A 180 13.72 27.29 7.44
CA ALA A 180 15.06 27.41 6.88
C ALA A 180 15.15 28.38 5.67
N GLU A 181 14.02 29.01 5.30
CA GLU A 181 13.90 30.06 4.28
C GLU A 181 13.84 31.46 4.93
#